data_AF-A0A376NUW2-F1
#
_entry.id   AF-A0A376NUW2-F1
#
_cell.length_a   1.000
_cell.length_b   1.000
_cell.length_c   1.000
_cell.angle_alpha   90.00
_cell.angle_beta   90.00
_cell.angle_gamma   90.00
#
_symmetry.space_group_name_H-M   'P 1'
#
loop_
_entity.id
_entity.type
_entity.pdbx_description
1 polymer ?
#
loop_
_entity_poly.entity_id
_entity_poly.type
_entity_poly.pdbx_seq_one_letter_code
_entity_poly.pdbx_strand_id
1 'polypeptide(L)'
;MILASLSPAEATLTKIPAGFEVIAQGQQEYIEVYFSGKSLGKYYAMVNLDTVTFLDPASLYNKLELDVDDQKIAHIVKEKLSQPLARHGELACGYVRTDSGCGFLNTDTLEIIYNDEESSATLFINPQWNSAFDAKSLYLNPDKNTVNAFIHQQDINVLAQDDYQSLSIQGNGALGITENSYIGAHWNFNGYDADDVSDSNADVSDLYYRYDFYVVIMCRRVAWTTAHYLMHKAGTLPLTFCHSVQLMGCVSGRH
;
A
#
# COMPACT_ATOMS: atom_id res chain seq x y z
N MET A 1 -3.15 10.60 57.62
CA MET A 1 -4.12 10.49 56.52
C MET A 1 -4.92 11.78 56.48
N ILE A 2 -4.67 12.65 55.51
CA ILE A 2 -5.63 13.70 55.10
C ILE A 2 -5.65 13.64 53.58
N LEU A 3 -6.75 13.13 53.04
CA LEU A 3 -7.05 13.07 51.61
C LEU A 3 -7.34 14.49 51.13
N ALA A 4 -6.50 15.02 50.25
CA ALA A 4 -6.81 16.22 49.49
C ALA A 4 -7.66 15.81 48.28
N SER A 5 -8.94 16.16 48.32
CA SER A 5 -9.86 16.10 47.20
C SER A 5 -9.45 17.13 46.14
N LEU A 6 -8.80 16.67 45.06
CA LEU A 6 -8.66 17.45 43.84
C LEU A 6 -9.99 17.38 43.07
N SER A 7 -10.77 18.45 43.14
CA SER A 7 -11.89 18.66 42.22
C SER A 7 -11.31 19.02 40.85
N PRO A 8 -11.76 18.40 39.73
CA PRO A 8 -11.41 18.88 38.42
C PRO A 8 -12.04 20.27 38.24
N ALA A 9 -11.20 21.27 37.94
CA ALA A 9 -11.68 22.57 37.51
C ALA A 9 -12.15 22.42 36.06
N GLU A 10 -13.47 22.44 35.84
CA GLU A 10 -14.03 22.72 34.53
C GLU A 10 -13.68 24.17 34.17
N ALA A 11 -12.65 24.35 33.34
CA ALA A 11 -12.33 25.64 32.76
C ALA A 11 -13.37 25.97 31.67
N THR A 12 -14.53 26.49 32.08
CA THR A 12 -15.47 27.09 31.15
C THR A 12 -14.84 28.38 30.62
N LEU A 13 -14.41 28.38 29.36
CA LEU A 13 -13.82 29.51 28.66
C LEU A 13 -14.84 30.64 28.51
N THR A 14 -15.06 31.41 29.57
CA THR A 14 -16.16 32.39 29.64
C THR A 14 -15.77 33.78 29.14
N LYS A 15 -14.51 34.02 28.75
CA LYS A 15 -14.09 35.28 28.12
C LYS A 15 -12.80 35.14 27.33
N ILE A 16 -12.90 35.27 26.00
CA ILE A 16 -11.76 35.44 25.10
C ILE A 16 -11.11 36.81 25.45
N PRO A 17 -9.78 36.88 25.68
CA PRO A 17 -9.10 38.14 25.93
C PRO A 17 -9.28 39.14 24.77
N ALA A 18 -9.42 40.42 25.10
CA ALA A 18 -9.55 41.47 24.09
C ALA A 18 -8.35 41.45 23.13
N GLY A 19 -8.59 41.42 21.82
CA GLY A 19 -7.57 41.31 20.76
C GLY A 19 -7.32 39.88 20.22
N PHE A 20 -7.98 38.85 20.78
CA PHE A 20 -7.89 37.45 20.32
C PHE A 20 -9.20 36.92 19.71
N GLU A 21 -10.17 37.80 19.47
CA GLU A 21 -11.51 37.45 18.96
C GLU A 21 -11.45 36.81 17.57
N VAL A 22 -10.46 37.18 16.76
CA VAL A 22 -10.25 36.65 15.41
C VAL A 22 -9.93 35.16 15.42
N ILE A 23 -9.21 34.68 16.44
CA ILE A 23 -8.86 33.26 16.58
C ILE A 23 -10.10 32.44 16.96
N ALA A 24 -11.02 33.04 17.72
CA ALA A 24 -12.27 32.41 18.12
C ALA A 24 -13.33 32.38 17.00
N GLN A 25 -13.29 33.32 16.05
CA GLN A 25 -14.21 33.34 14.91
C GLN A 25 -13.97 32.21 13.90
N GLY A 26 -12.78 31.61 13.93
CA GLY A 26 -12.36 30.61 12.98
C GLY A 26 -11.92 31.20 11.65
N GLN A 27 -11.14 30.41 10.93
CA GLN A 27 -10.54 30.77 9.65
C GLN A 27 -11.04 29.83 8.56
N GLN A 28 -11.23 30.37 7.36
CA GLN A 28 -11.52 29.55 6.20
C GLN A 28 -10.24 28.87 5.72
N GLU A 29 -10.24 27.55 5.73
CA GLU A 29 -9.10 26.72 5.31
C GLU A 29 -9.49 25.82 4.15
N TYR A 30 -8.50 25.37 3.38
CA TYR A 30 -8.66 24.40 2.30
C TYR A 30 -8.01 23.08 2.70
N ILE A 31 -8.81 22.19 3.27
CA ILE A 31 -8.34 21.01 4.00
C ILE A 31 -8.58 19.72 3.21
N GLU A 32 -7.67 18.75 3.33
CA GLU A 32 -7.85 17.42 2.74
C GLU A 32 -8.77 16.57 3.62
N VAL A 33 -9.72 15.87 3.01
CA VAL A 33 -10.68 15.04 3.77
C VAL A 33 -10.46 13.57 3.45
N TYR A 34 -10.34 12.76 4.49
CA TYR A 34 -10.16 11.32 4.39
C TYR A 34 -11.36 10.56 4.94
N PHE A 35 -11.68 9.44 4.33
CA PHE A 35 -12.67 8.48 4.84
C PHE A 35 -12.18 7.06 4.57
N SER A 36 -12.12 6.23 5.61
CA SER A 36 -11.62 4.84 5.52
C SER A 36 -10.25 4.74 4.83
N GLY A 37 -9.34 5.68 5.14
CA GLY A 37 -7.99 5.74 4.57
C GLY A 37 -7.90 6.25 3.12
N LYS A 38 -9.02 6.57 2.47
CA LYS A 38 -9.05 7.14 1.12
C LYS A 38 -9.24 8.65 1.18
N SER A 39 -8.51 9.39 0.36
CA SER A 39 -8.76 10.82 0.14
C SER A 39 -10.07 10.99 -0.63
N LEU A 40 -10.95 11.85 -0.11
CA LEU A 40 -12.18 12.33 -0.74
C LEU A 40 -11.96 13.67 -1.48
N GLY A 41 -10.75 14.21 -1.41
CA GLY A 41 -10.34 15.49 -1.98
C GLY A 41 -10.32 16.63 -0.96
N LYS A 42 -10.02 17.83 -1.46
CA LYS A 42 -9.91 19.04 -0.67
C LYS A 42 -11.19 19.87 -0.66
N TYR A 43 -11.57 20.35 0.52
CA TYR A 43 -12.79 21.11 0.76
C TYR A 43 -12.48 22.38 1.53
N TYR A 44 -13.24 23.45 1.24
CA TYR A 44 -13.21 24.63 2.08
C TYR A 44 -14.02 24.38 3.35
N ALA A 45 -13.42 24.67 4.50
CA ALA A 45 -14.06 24.56 5.80
C ALA A 45 -13.74 25.78 6.67
N MET A 46 -14.70 26.18 7.51
CA MET A 46 -14.45 27.12 8.60
C MET A 46 -13.92 26.34 9.80
N VAL A 47 -12.69 26.62 10.19
CA VAL A 47 -11.99 25.94 11.28
C VAL A 47 -11.78 26.93 12.43
N ASN A 48 -12.36 26.65 13.59
CA ASN A 48 -12.12 27.38 14.85
C ASN A 48 -11.65 26.40 15.92
N LEU A 49 -11.26 26.91 17.10
CA LEU A 49 -10.68 26.13 18.20
C LEU A 49 -11.47 24.88 18.62
N ASP A 50 -12.78 24.86 18.41
CA ASP A 50 -13.66 23.79 18.86
C ASP A 50 -14.21 22.94 17.70
N THR A 51 -14.47 23.57 16.55
CA THR A 51 -15.23 22.95 15.46
C THR A 51 -14.67 23.21 14.07
N VAL A 52 -15.01 22.30 13.17
CA VAL A 52 -14.82 22.40 11.72
C VAL A 52 -16.20 22.36 11.07
N THR A 53 -16.48 23.30 10.17
CA THR A 53 -17.75 23.39 9.43
C THR A 53 -17.45 23.42 7.94
N PHE A 54 -17.88 22.40 7.20
CA PHE A 54 -17.68 22.33 5.75
C PHE A 54 -18.59 23.33 5.03
N LEU A 55 -18.04 24.08 4.06
CA LEU A 55 -18.82 25.05 3.29
C LEU A 55 -19.69 24.40 2.21
N ASP A 56 -19.29 23.22 1.71
CA ASP A 56 -20.06 22.43 0.74
C ASP A 56 -20.20 20.96 1.20
N PRO A 57 -21.04 20.70 2.21
CA PRO A 57 -21.23 19.36 2.76
C PRO A 57 -21.93 18.42 1.76
N ALA A 58 -22.68 18.96 0.79
CA ALA A 58 -23.38 18.15 -0.21
C ALA A 58 -22.40 17.49 -1.19
N SER A 59 -21.39 18.23 -1.66
CA SER A 59 -20.33 17.67 -2.49
C SER A 59 -19.51 16.61 -1.76
N LEU A 60 -19.16 16.87 -0.50
CA LEU A 60 -18.46 15.89 0.36
C LEU A 60 -19.30 14.62 0.57
N TYR A 61 -20.60 14.75 0.86
CA TYR A 61 -21.51 13.62 0.96
C TYR A 61 -21.55 12.77 -0.32
N ASN A 62 -21.54 13.39 -1.50
CA ASN A 62 -21.59 12.63 -2.76
C ASN A 62 -20.30 11.83 -3.04
N LYS A 63 -19.19 12.16 -2.36
CA LYS A 63 -17.92 11.41 -2.40
C LYS A 63 -17.83 10.33 -1.35
N LEU A 64 -18.62 10.45 -0.28
CA LEU A 64 -18.86 9.37 0.66
C LEU A 64 -19.68 8.31 -0.10
N GLU A 65 -18.99 7.35 -0.71
CA GLU A 65 -19.55 6.17 -1.41
C GLU A 65 -20.20 5.20 -0.39
N LEU A 66 -21.13 5.70 0.42
CA LEU A 66 -21.82 4.95 1.45
C LEU A 66 -22.85 4.05 0.79
N ASP A 67 -22.71 2.75 1.00
CA ASP A 67 -23.68 1.72 0.62
C ASP A 67 -24.82 1.71 1.63
N VAL A 68 -25.69 2.71 1.54
CA VAL A 68 -26.78 2.94 2.49
C VAL A 68 -28.10 2.77 1.77
N ASP A 69 -28.65 1.56 1.85
CA ASP A 69 -30.02 1.28 1.39
C ASP A 69 -31.09 2.03 2.22
N ASP A 70 -30.73 2.45 3.44
CA ASP A 70 -31.63 3.15 4.36
C ASP A 70 -31.58 4.69 4.18
N GLN A 71 -32.62 5.25 3.56
CA GLN A 71 -32.77 6.70 3.39
C GLN A 71 -32.66 7.51 4.69
N LYS A 72 -33.00 6.91 5.84
CA LYS A 72 -32.89 7.57 7.14
C LYS A 72 -31.44 7.81 7.52
N ILE A 73 -30.56 6.83 7.28
CA ILE A 73 -29.12 6.96 7.54
C ILE A 73 -28.52 8.03 6.61
N ALA A 74 -28.86 7.98 5.31
CA ALA A 74 -28.45 8.99 4.35
C ALA A 74 -28.84 10.41 4.78
N HIS A 75 -30.04 10.58 5.34
CA HIS A 75 -30.48 11.87 5.89
C HIS A 75 -29.65 12.31 7.10
N ILE A 76 -29.40 11.42 8.06
CA ILE A 76 -28.60 11.70 9.26
C ILE A 76 -27.19 12.15 8.89
N VAL A 77 -26.53 11.45 7.97
CA VAL A 77 -25.17 11.78 7.52
C VAL A 77 -25.13 13.17 6.86
N LYS A 78 -26.07 13.46 5.96
CA LYS A 78 -26.18 14.78 5.31
C LYS A 78 -26.41 15.90 6.31
N GLU A 79 -27.31 15.67 7.26
CA GLU A 79 -27.62 16.64 8.31
C GLU A 79 -26.37 16.91 9.17
N LYS A 80 -25.67 15.85 9.61
CA LYS A 80 -24.47 15.96 10.44
C LYS A 80 -23.33 16.68 9.74
N LEU A 81 -23.04 16.37 8.48
CA LEU A 81 -22.02 17.08 7.70
C LEU A 81 -22.31 18.58 7.54
N SER A 82 -23.58 18.97 7.59
CA SER A 82 -24.01 20.37 7.47
C SER A 82 -23.97 21.14 8.80
N GLN A 83 -23.64 20.47 9.91
CA GLN A 83 -23.50 21.07 11.24
C GLN A 83 -22.01 21.27 11.58
N PRO A 84 -21.67 22.20 12.50
CA PRO A 84 -20.33 22.27 13.05
C PRO A 84 -19.95 20.95 13.74
N LEU A 85 -18.85 20.34 13.31
CA LEU A 85 -18.34 19.09 13.86
C LEU A 85 -17.22 19.40 14.85
N ALA A 86 -17.22 18.73 16.00
CA ALA A 86 -16.12 18.84 16.96
C ALA A 86 -14.80 18.40 16.30
N ARG A 87 -13.73 19.17 16.52
CA ARG A 87 -12.46 18.94 15.83
C ARG A 87 -11.72 17.69 16.27
N HIS A 88 -11.86 17.29 17.53
CA HIS A 88 -11.10 16.19 18.16
C HIS A 88 -9.58 16.21 17.86
N GLY A 89 -8.97 17.39 17.82
CA GLY A 89 -7.56 17.55 17.48
C GLY A 89 -6.61 16.85 18.47
N GLU A 90 -7.06 16.64 19.70
CA GLU A 90 -6.36 15.83 20.71
C GLU A 90 -6.24 14.35 20.35
N LEU A 91 -7.03 13.85 19.40
CA LEU A 91 -6.95 12.49 18.86
C LEU A 91 -6.13 12.41 17.58
N ALA A 92 -5.68 13.53 17.01
CA ALA A 92 -4.74 13.50 15.88
C ALA A 92 -3.41 12.87 16.33
N CYS A 93 -2.89 11.93 15.53
CA CYS A 93 -1.59 11.33 15.82
C CYS A 93 -0.48 12.33 15.51
N GLY A 94 0.04 12.99 16.55
CA GLY A 94 1.23 13.82 16.44
C GLY A 94 2.51 12.98 16.40
N TYR A 95 3.57 13.51 15.81
CA TYR A 95 4.88 12.84 15.67
C TYR A 95 5.50 12.36 17.00
N VAL A 96 5.12 12.99 18.13
CA VAL A 96 5.71 12.76 19.46
C VAL A 96 4.84 11.86 20.35
N ARG A 97 3.56 11.66 20.02
CA ARG A 97 2.63 10.87 20.85
C ARG A 97 2.63 9.42 20.38
N THR A 98 3.28 8.56 21.14
CA THR A 98 3.28 7.09 20.97
C THR A 98 2.13 6.41 21.72
N ASP A 99 1.17 7.17 22.22
CA ASP A 99 0.01 6.68 22.96
C ASP A 99 -0.78 5.73 22.06
N SER A 100 -1.01 4.51 22.54
CA SER A 100 -1.83 3.50 21.84
C SER A 100 -3.30 3.93 21.86
N GLY A 101 -3.70 4.81 20.94
CA GLY A 101 -5.08 5.29 20.85
C GLY A 101 -5.34 6.55 20.02
N CYS A 102 -4.33 7.16 19.39
CA CYS A 102 -4.55 8.27 18.46
C CYS A 102 -5.07 7.77 17.09
N GLY A 103 -5.66 8.66 16.30
CA GLY A 103 -6.10 8.41 14.93
C GLY A 103 -7.37 7.57 14.81
N PHE A 104 -8.06 7.32 15.93
CA PHE A 104 -9.29 6.54 15.96
C PHE A 104 -10.35 7.20 16.84
N LEU A 105 -11.58 7.20 16.34
CA LEU A 105 -12.75 7.72 17.03
C LEU A 105 -13.90 6.71 16.83
N ASN A 106 -14.46 6.22 17.94
CA ASN A 106 -15.67 5.41 17.90
C ASN A 106 -16.88 6.34 18.07
N THR A 107 -17.77 6.36 17.09
CA THR A 107 -18.98 7.18 17.10
C THR A 107 -20.19 6.35 16.71
N ASP A 108 -21.33 6.65 17.31
CA ASP A 108 -22.63 6.12 16.89
C ASP A 108 -23.24 6.96 15.75
N THR A 109 -22.55 8.01 15.29
CA THR A 109 -23.04 8.94 14.27
C THR A 109 -22.01 9.27 13.18
N LEU A 110 -21.72 10.55 12.91
CA LEU A 110 -20.66 11.01 12.03
C LEU A 110 -19.86 12.08 12.79
N GLU A 111 -18.56 11.86 12.89
CA GLU A 111 -17.61 12.72 13.58
C GLU A 111 -16.29 12.80 12.80
N ILE A 112 -15.41 13.71 13.20
CA ILE A 112 -14.10 13.88 12.56
C ILE A 112 -12.98 13.91 13.59
N ILE A 113 -11.78 13.56 13.14
CA ILE A 113 -10.53 14.00 13.75
C ILE A 113 -9.87 14.98 12.79
N TYR A 114 -9.67 16.22 13.22
CA TYR A 114 -8.94 17.25 12.47
C TYR A 114 -7.48 17.28 12.94
N ASN A 115 -6.56 17.16 11.98
CA ASN A 115 -5.12 17.26 12.21
C ASN A 115 -4.64 18.66 11.80
N ASP A 116 -4.36 19.50 12.79
CA ASP A 116 -3.82 20.85 12.59
C ASP A 116 -2.45 20.83 11.87
N GLU A 117 -1.61 19.80 12.08
CA GLU A 117 -0.25 19.72 11.48
C GLU A 117 -0.30 19.46 9.96
N GLU A 118 -1.28 18.66 9.52
CA GLU A 118 -1.43 18.27 8.11
C GLU A 118 -2.53 19.04 7.38
N SER A 119 -3.27 19.90 8.10
CA SER A 119 -4.48 20.57 7.60
C SER A 119 -5.44 19.57 6.95
N SER A 120 -5.73 18.48 7.67
CA SER A 120 -6.54 17.36 7.18
C SER A 120 -7.64 16.98 8.17
N ALA A 121 -8.74 16.42 7.67
CA ALA A 121 -9.82 15.88 8.49
C ALA A 121 -10.10 14.42 8.12
N THR A 122 -10.11 13.53 9.10
CA THR A 122 -10.51 12.13 8.91
C THR A 122 -11.94 11.95 9.42
N LEU A 123 -12.83 11.51 8.55
CA LEU A 123 -14.23 11.21 8.85
C LEU A 123 -14.38 9.81 9.46
N PHE A 124 -15.15 9.74 10.53
CA PHE A 124 -15.59 8.52 11.21
C PHE A 124 -17.10 8.49 11.18
N ILE A 125 -17.67 7.34 10.83
CA ILE A 125 -19.12 7.12 10.88
C ILE A 125 -19.43 5.89 11.72
N ASN A 126 -20.69 5.76 12.10
CA ASN A 126 -21.20 4.57 12.76
C ASN A 126 -20.82 3.32 11.93
N PRO A 127 -20.06 2.38 12.52
CA PRO A 127 -19.62 1.18 11.81
C PRO A 127 -20.78 0.32 11.28
N GLN A 128 -21.97 0.43 11.86
CA GLN A 128 -23.17 -0.30 11.43
C GLN A 128 -23.78 0.24 10.14
N TRP A 129 -23.41 1.45 9.71
CA TRP A 129 -24.00 2.10 8.53
C TRP A 129 -23.28 1.79 7.23
N ASN A 130 -22.16 1.08 7.30
CA ASN A 130 -21.35 0.81 6.12
C ASN A 130 -20.91 -0.65 6.09
N SER A 131 -21.48 -1.38 5.14
CA SER A 131 -21.09 -2.75 4.77
C SER A 131 -19.64 -2.83 4.28
N ALA A 132 -19.02 -1.72 3.86
CA ALA A 132 -17.62 -1.70 3.47
C ALA A 132 -16.62 -1.88 4.63
N PHE A 133 -17.07 -1.86 5.89
CA PHE A 133 -16.26 -2.31 7.03
C PHE A 133 -16.30 -3.83 7.22
N ASP A 134 -17.08 -4.58 6.42
CA ASP A 134 -16.83 -6.01 6.28
C ASP A 134 -15.39 -6.20 5.81
N ALA A 135 -14.74 -7.23 6.36
CA ALA A 135 -13.31 -7.55 6.22
C ALA A 135 -12.74 -7.53 4.78
N LYS A 136 -13.58 -7.40 3.73
CA LYS A 136 -13.20 -7.24 2.33
C LYS A 136 -12.45 -5.94 2.00
N SER A 137 -12.65 -4.83 2.73
CA SER A 137 -11.98 -3.54 2.40
C SER A 137 -10.48 -3.52 2.74
N LEU A 138 -10.02 -4.44 3.59
CA LEU A 138 -8.59 -4.65 3.87
C LEU A 138 -7.83 -5.33 2.71
N TYR A 139 -8.55 -5.86 1.72
CA TYR A 139 -7.95 -6.56 0.60
C TYR A 139 -7.90 -5.66 -0.64
N LEU A 140 -6.70 -5.53 -1.21
CA LEU A 140 -6.51 -4.87 -2.49
C LEU A 140 -7.34 -5.60 -3.56
N ASN A 141 -8.26 -4.87 -4.20
CA ASN A 141 -8.93 -5.37 -5.38
C ASN A 141 -7.95 -5.28 -6.56
N PRO A 142 -7.72 -6.37 -7.30
CA PRO A 142 -6.84 -6.35 -8.47
C PRO A 142 -7.36 -5.35 -9.51
N ASP A 143 -6.46 -4.52 -10.03
CA ASP A 143 -6.78 -3.52 -11.05
C ASP A 143 -7.22 -4.21 -12.35
N LYS A 144 -8.34 -3.75 -12.93
CA LYS A 144 -8.87 -4.24 -14.20
C LYS A 144 -8.03 -3.79 -15.40
N ASN A 145 -7.09 -2.86 -15.22
CA ASN A 145 -6.18 -2.39 -16.26
C ASN A 145 -4.88 -3.20 -16.35
N THR A 146 -4.93 -4.49 -16.00
CA THR A 146 -3.76 -5.36 -16.11
C THR A 146 -3.41 -5.58 -17.58
N VAL A 147 -2.17 -5.26 -17.97
CA VAL A 147 -1.65 -5.46 -19.33
C VAL A 147 -0.51 -6.48 -19.32
N ASN A 148 -0.39 -7.25 -20.39
CA ASN A 148 0.75 -8.14 -20.57
C ASN A 148 2.03 -7.31 -20.67
N ALA A 149 2.95 -7.54 -19.75
CA ALA A 149 4.22 -6.84 -19.68
C ALA A 149 5.38 -7.84 -19.54
N PHE A 150 6.52 -7.46 -20.10
CA PHE A 150 7.79 -8.14 -19.83
C PHE A 150 8.61 -7.28 -18.88
N ILE A 151 8.96 -7.84 -17.73
CA ILE A 151 9.82 -7.20 -16.73
C ILE A 151 11.08 -8.05 -16.63
N HIS A 152 12.23 -7.41 -16.76
CA HIS A 152 13.53 -8.08 -16.73
C HIS A 152 14.52 -7.26 -15.92
N GLN A 153 15.23 -7.94 -15.03
CA GLN A 153 16.37 -7.40 -14.31
C GLN A 153 17.60 -8.24 -14.67
N GLN A 154 18.73 -7.56 -14.80
CA GLN A 154 20.03 -8.19 -15.02
C GLN A 154 21.11 -7.50 -14.19
N ASP A 155 22.01 -8.30 -13.65
CA ASP A 155 23.23 -7.83 -12.99
C ASP A 155 24.43 -8.28 -13.81
N ILE A 156 25.37 -7.37 -14.04
CA ILE A 156 26.59 -7.63 -14.81
C ILE A 156 27.78 -7.26 -13.91
N ASN A 157 28.64 -8.23 -13.67
CA ASN A 157 29.88 -8.09 -12.92
C ASN A 157 31.07 -8.35 -13.86
N VAL A 158 32.01 -7.41 -13.90
CA VAL A 158 33.21 -7.51 -14.74
C VAL A 158 34.43 -7.28 -13.86
N LEU A 159 35.43 -8.14 -14.02
CA LEU A 159 36.74 -8.02 -13.39
C LEU A 159 37.81 -8.22 -14.47
N ALA A 160 38.78 -7.31 -14.54
CA ALA A 160 39.91 -7.42 -15.47
C ALA A 160 41.20 -7.08 -14.72
N GLN A 161 42.19 -7.95 -14.86
CA GLN A 161 43.55 -7.88 -14.34
C GLN A 161 44.51 -8.27 -15.47
N ASP A 162 45.83 -8.09 -15.27
CA ASP A 162 46.83 -8.24 -16.35
C ASP A 162 46.86 -9.64 -16.99
N ASP A 163 46.55 -10.68 -16.22
CA ASP A 163 46.57 -12.11 -16.59
C ASP A 163 45.22 -12.82 -16.40
N TYR A 164 44.17 -12.08 -16.02
CA TYR A 164 42.87 -12.64 -15.67
C TYR A 164 41.72 -11.70 -16.01
N GLN A 165 40.71 -12.21 -16.70
CA GLN A 165 39.46 -11.52 -16.97
C GLN A 165 38.28 -12.41 -16.59
N SER A 166 37.25 -11.85 -15.95
CA SER A 166 36.01 -12.56 -15.67
C SER A 166 34.78 -11.69 -15.89
N LEU A 167 33.75 -12.31 -16.45
CA LEU A 167 32.45 -11.74 -16.72
C LEU A 167 31.39 -12.64 -16.11
N SER A 168 30.58 -12.10 -15.20
CA SER A 168 29.41 -12.78 -14.64
C SER A 168 28.18 -11.96 -14.95
N ILE A 169 27.21 -12.56 -15.63
CA ILE A 169 25.92 -11.96 -15.96
C ILE A 169 24.84 -12.87 -15.39
N GLN A 170 23.92 -12.31 -14.63
CA GLN A 170 22.75 -13.03 -14.14
C GLN A 170 21.51 -12.22 -14.46
N GLY A 171 20.41 -12.91 -14.76
CA GLY A 171 19.17 -12.25 -15.12
C GLY A 171 17.93 -13.01 -14.64
N ASN A 172 16.91 -12.24 -14.29
CA ASN A 172 15.59 -12.73 -13.94
C ASN A 172 14.54 -11.96 -14.75
N GLY A 173 13.68 -12.71 -15.44
CA GLY A 173 12.62 -12.15 -16.27
C GLY A 173 11.27 -12.76 -15.94
N ALA A 174 10.21 -11.96 -16.08
CA ALA A 174 8.83 -12.39 -16.05
C ALA A 174 8.05 -11.77 -17.22
N LEU A 175 7.38 -12.62 -18.00
CA LEU A 175 6.50 -12.22 -19.10
C LEU A 175 5.06 -12.58 -18.76
N GLY A 176 4.20 -11.56 -18.62
CA GLY A 176 2.75 -11.74 -18.47
C GLY A 176 2.12 -12.32 -19.74
N ILE A 177 1.34 -13.39 -19.58
CA ILE A 177 0.67 -14.10 -20.68
C ILE A 177 -0.84 -13.85 -20.65
N THR A 178 -1.44 -13.89 -19.46
CA THR A 178 -2.86 -13.58 -19.21
C THR A 178 -2.98 -12.66 -18.02
N GLU A 179 -4.20 -12.19 -17.72
CA GLU A 179 -4.52 -11.37 -16.54
C GLU A 179 -4.12 -12.02 -15.20
N ASN A 180 -3.93 -13.35 -15.16
CA ASN A 180 -3.60 -14.11 -13.96
C ASN A 180 -2.45 -15.10 -14.16
N SER A 181 -1.59 -14.90 -15.17
CA SER A 181 -0.48 -15.81 -15.43
C SER A 181 0.76 -15.14 -16.04
N TYR A 182 1.91 -15.72 -15.73
CA TYR A 182 3.19 -15.31 -16.32
C TYR A 182 4.18 -16.47 -16.45
N ILE A 183 5.11 -16.33 -17.39
CA ILE A 183 6.29 -17.18 -17.52
C ILE A 183 7.46 -16.46 -16.87
N GLY A 184 8.13 -17.11 -15.92
CA GLY A 184 9.33 -16.62 -15.25
C GLY A 184 10.56 -17.43 -15.64
N ALA A 185 11.69 -16.76 -15.82
CA ALA A 185 12.97 -17.40 -16.12
C ALA A 185 14.11 -16.76 -15.31
N HIS A 186 14.99 -17.61 -14.77
CA HIS A 186 16.25 -17.23 -14.15
C HIS A 186 17.38 -17.86 -14.95
N TRP A 187 18.35 -17.05 -15.36
CA TRP A 187 19.48 -17.48 -16.16
C TRP A 187 20.77 -16.84 -15.63
N ASN A 188 21.89 -17.51 -15.85
CA ASN A 188 23.19 -16.95 -15.59
C ASN A 188 24.19 -17.35 -16.68
N PHE A 189 25.21 -16.51 -16.82
CA PHE A 189 26.35 -16.68 -17.69
C PHE A 189 27.58 -16.29 -16.91
N ASN A 190 28.57 -17.18 -16.85
CA ASN A 190 29.86 -16.91 -16.24
C ASN A 190 30.94 -17.26 -17.25
N GLY A 191 31.83 -16.33 -17.54
CA GLY A 191 33.00 -16.53 -18.38
C GLY A 191 34.25 -16.06 -17.66
N TYR A 192 35.34 -16.78 -17.81
CA TYR A 192 36.65 -16.30 -17.41
C TYR A 192 37.71 -16.68 -18.44
N ASP A 193 38.72 -15.84 -18.52
CA ASP A 193 39.86 -15.98 -19.40
C ASP A 193 41.12 -15.73 -18.58
N ALA A 194 42.08 -16.64 -18.67
CA ALA A 194 43.42 -16.55 -18.10
C ALA A 194 44.42 -17.06 -19.15
N ASP A 195 45.69 -16.70 -19.02
CA ASP A 195 46.75 -16.90 -20.03
C ASP A 195 46.67 -18.21 -20.85
N ASP A 196 46.36 -19.34 -20.21
CA ASP A 196 46.29 -20.66 -20.85
C ASP A 196 44.89 -21.32 -20.79
N VAL A 197 43.90 -20.71 -20.12
CA VAL A 197 42.58 -21.32 -19.86
C VAL A 197 41.47 -20.30 -20.04
N SER A 198 40.56 -20.60 -20.96
CA SER A 198 39.29 -19.89 -21.13
C SER A 198 38.14 -20.86 -20.87
N ASP A 199 37.15 -20.45 -20.08
CA ASP A 199 35.95 -21.24 -19.84
C ASP A 199 34.73 -20.33 -19.77
N SER A 200 33.59 -20.88 -20.20
CA SER A 200 32.33 -20.17 -20.17
C SER A 200 31.18 -21.14 -19.92
N ASN A 201 30.33 -20.80 -18.97
CA ASN A 201 29.15 -21.57 -18.63
C ASN A 201 27.91 -20.67 -18.73
N ALA A 202 26.88 -21.19 -19.40
CA ALA A 202 25.56 -20.57 -19.45
C ALA A 202 24.53 -21.58 -18.95
N ASP A 203 23.73 -21.21 -17.96
CA ASP A 203 22.63 -22.06 -17.51
C ASP A 203 21.35 -21.28 -17.27
N VAL A 204 20.24 -22.00 -17.41
CA VAL A 204 18.91 -21.53 -17.03
C VAL A 204 18.57 -22.25 -15.74
N SER A 205 18.75 -21.54 -14.64
CA SER A 205 18.53 -22.07 -13.31
C SER A 205 17.05 -22.40 -13.09
N ASP A 206 16.13 -21.53 -13.49
CA ASP A 206 14.70 -21.83 -13.41
C ASP A 206 13.98 -21.39 -14.68
N LEU A 207 13.08 -22.24 -15.19
CA LEU A 207 12.02 -21.82 -16.09
C LEU A 207 10.68 -22.29 -15.53
N TYR A 208 9.74 -21.38 -15.33
CA TYR A 208 8.45 -21.74 -14.76
C TYR A 208 7.28 -20.99 -15.37
N TYR A 209 6.13 -21.67 -15.38
CA TYR A 209 4.84 -21.06 -15.63
C TYR A 209 4.09 -20.95 -14.31
N ARG A 210 3.58 -19.75 -14.01
CA ARG A 210 2.73 -19.49 -12.86
C ARG A 210 1.34 -19.08 -13.33
N TYR A 211 0.35 -19.67 -12.70
CA TYR A 211 -1.07 -19.39 -12.91
C TYR A 211 -1.76 -19.31 -11.55
N ASP A 212 -2.49 -18.23 -11.31
CA ASP A 212 -3.21 -18.00 -10.06
C ASP A 212 -4.70 -18.36 -10.27
N PHE A 213 -5.13 -19.48 -9.68
CA PHE A 213 -6.49 -20.03 -9.84
C PHE A 213 -7.56 -19.28 -9.04
N TYR A 214 -7.15 -18.72 -7.90
CA TYR A 214 -7.89 -17.82 -7.00
C TYR A 214 -6.83 -16.98 -6.27
N VAL A 215 -7.18 -15.78 -5.77
CA VAL A 215 -6.25 -14.83 -5.10
C VAL A 215 -5.43 -15.47 -3.94
N VAL A 216 -5.83 -16.65 -3.45
CA VAL A 216 -5.27 -17.32 -2.27
C VAL A 216 -4.45 -18.59 -2.61
N ILE A 217 -4.41 -19.05 -3.87
CA ILE A 217 -3.71 -20.29 -4.25
C ILE A 217 -2.70 -20.04 -5.38
N MET A 218 -1.43 -20.26 -5.06
CA MET A 218 -0.30 -20.10 -5.99
C MET A 218 0.32 -21.48 -6.30
N CYS A 219 0.41 -21.82 -7.59
CA CYS A 219 1.12 -23.02 -8.06
C CYS A 219 2.27 -22.62 -8.99
N ARG A 220 3.45 -23.20 -8.74
CA ARG A 220 4.67 -23.01 -9.56
C ARG A 220 5.10 -24.36 -10.14
N ARG A 221 5.37 -24.42 -11.45
CA ARG A 221 5.97 -25.57 -12.13
C ARG A 221 7.34 -25.18 -12.67
N VAL A 222 8.41 -25.80 -12.17
CA VAL A 222 9.80 -25.46 -12.51
C VAL A 222 10.41 -26.52 -13.43
N ALA A 223 11.16 -26.09 -14.44
CA ALA A 223 12.07 -26.90 -15.26
C ALA A 223 13.52 -26.39 -15.08
N TRP A 224 14.47 -27.31 -14.92
CA TRP A 224 15.90 -27.03 -14.77
C TRP A 224 16.64 -27.49 -16.04
N THR A 225 17.47 -26.64 -16.64
CA THR A 225 18.31 -27.01 -17.78
C THR A 225 19.75 -26.52 -17.58
N THR A 226 20.68 -27.44 -17.35
CA THR A 226 22.12 -27.15 -17.30
C THR A 226 22.76 -27.54 -18.64
N ALA A 227 23.43 -26.60 -19.32
CA ALA A 227 24.15 -26.84 -20.56
C ALA A 227 25.64 -26.49 -20.35
N HIS A 228 26.50 -27.50 -20.23
CA HIS A 228 27.95 -27.30 -20.16
C HIS A 228 28.55 -27.31 -21.58
N TYR A 229 29.25 -26.23 -21.95
CA TYR A 229 30.00 -26.14 -23.20
C TYR A 229 31.50 -26.06 -22.90
N LEU A 230 32.22 -27.17 -23.08
CA LEU A 230 33.68 -27.18 -23.09
C LEU A 230 34.15 -27.01 -24.55
N MET A 231 34.58 -25.80 -24.92
CA MET A 231 35.24 -25.58 -26.22
C MET A 231 36.72 -25.93 -26.11
N HIS A 232 37.09 -27.17 -26.44
CA HIS A 232 38.48 -27.47 -26.83
C HIS A 232 38.71 -27.12 -28.30
N LYS A 233 39.84 -26.45 -28.58
CA LYS A 233 40.32 -26.18 -29.94
C LYS A 233 40.28 -27.48 -30.78
N ALA A 234 39.51 -27.40 -31.87
CA ALA A 234 39.36 -28.37 -32.96
C ALA A 234 38.48 -29.62 -32.68
N GLY A 235 37.33 -29.66 -33.37
CA GLY A 235 36.59 -30.90 -33.64
C GLY A 235 35.16 -30.92 -33.11
N THR A 236 34.19 -30.79 -34.02
CA THR A 236 32.75 -31.08 -33.87
C THR A 236 32.43 -32.34 -33.07
N LEU A 237 31.41 -32.31 -32.17
CA LEU A 237 30.52 -33.43 -31.76
C LEU A 237 29.42 -32.96 -30.75
N PRO A 238 28.40 -33.78 -30.37
CA PRO A 238 26.98 -33.47 -30.52
C PRO A 238 26.26 -32.96 -29.25
N LEU A 239 25.13 -32.24 -29.45
CA LEU A 239 24.17 -31.89 -28.41
C LEU A 239 23.53 -33.16 -27.81
N THR A 240 23.75 -33.40 -26.52
CA THR A 240 22.98 -34.40 -25.75
C THR A 240 22.06 -33.67 -24.78
N PHE A 241 20.76 -33.66 -25.08
CA PHE A 241 19.73 -33.11 -24.19
C PHE A 241 19.32 -34.17 -23.17
N CYS A 242 19.58 -33.95 -21.88
CA CYS A 242 19.03 -34.78 -20.80
C CYS A 242 17.81 -34.05 -20.21
N HIS A 243 16.60 -34.48 -20.55
CA HIS A 243 15.37 -33.96 -19.95
C HIS A 243 15.10 -34.67 -18.61
N SER A 244 15.04 -33.91 -17.53
CA SER A 244 14.48 -34.33 -16.24
C SER A 244 13.32 -33.40 -15.89
N VAL A 245 12.13 -33.95 -15.68
CA VAL A 245 10.90 -33.21 -15.35
C VAL A 245 10.34 -33.75 -14.05
N GLN A 246 10.36 -32.97 -12.95
CA GLN A 246 9.34 -33.02 -11.89
C GLN A 246 9.53 -31.99 -10.76
N LEU A 247 8.50 -31.17 -10.50
CA LEU A 247 7.77 -31.05 -9.22
C LEU A 247 6.71 -29.93 -9.34
N MET A 248 5.48 -30.23 -8.96
CA MET A 248 4.36 -29.28 -8.90
C MET A 248 4.15 -28.92 -7.43
N GLY A 249 4.57 -27.72 -7.03
CA GLY A 249 4.37 -27.20 -5.68
C GLY A 249 3.20 -26.23 -5.66
N CYS A 250 2.16 -26.55 -4.90
CA CYS A 250 1.06 -25.63 -4.61
C CYS A 250 1.10 -25.26 -3.13
N VAL A 251 1.15 -23.97 -2.83
CA VAL A 251 1.12 -23.44 -1.46
C VAL A 251 -0.22 -22.76 -1.25
N SER A 252 -0.94 -23.18 -0.20
CA SER A 252 -2.20 -22.59 0.24
C SER A 252 -1.91 -21.70 1.44
N GLY A 253 -2.19 -20.40 1.32
CA GLY A 253 -2.27 -19.51 2.48
C GLY A 253 -3.60 -19.78 3.19
N ARG A 254 -3.57 -20.12 4.49
CA ARG A 254 -4.79 -20.15 5.31
C ARG A 254 -5.12 -18.73 5.79
N HIS A 255 -6.42 -18.49 5.84
CA HIS A 255 -7.13 -17.26 6.21
C HIS A 255 -6.58 -16.51 7.42
#